data_AF-A0ABC8DU57-F1
#
_entry.id   AF-A0ABC8DU57-F1
#
_cell.length_a   1.000
_cell.length_b   1.000
_cell.length_c   1.000
_cell.angle_alpha   90.00
_cell.angle_beta   90.00
_cell.angle_gamma   90.00
#
_symmetry.space_group_name_H-M   'P 1'
#
loop_
_entity.id
_entity.type
_entity.pdbx_description
1 polymer ?
#
loop_
_entity_poly.entity_id
_entity_poly.type
_entity_poly.pdbx_seq_one_letter_code
_entity_poly.pdbx_strand_id
1 'polypeptide(L)'
;MKNTDYNWTSGIQGIQVDSNGMVTLEFIINKEVTITGTPKSNKGNKVTYKFSLQKWFIPQGIIQESWSEMNSYCIGNGYILPSSTDLVGSSTSGAVPRKVGSLWGEYGNLTSYDGIFRAEHYWLDSGMIFYPGDGHLSIAPRSSPLCMKTF
;
A
#
# COMPACT_ATOMS: atom_id res chain seq x y z
N MET A 1 -16.36 -3.86 -23.95
CA MET A 1 -16.12 -4.83 -22.87
C MET A 1 -15.96 -4.05 -21.59
N LYS A 2 -16.73 -4.39 -20.56
CA LYS A 2 -16.70 -3.78 -19.23
C LYS A 2 -16.36 -4.86 -18.20
N ASN A 3 -15.84 -4.47 -17.04
CA ASN A 3 -15.51 -5.44 -15.99
C ASN A 3 -16.73 -6.28 -15.55
N THR A 4 -17.93 -5.70 -15.60
CA THR A 4 -19.19 -6.39 -15.27
C THR A 4 -19.57 -7.52 -16.24
N ASP A 5 -18.92 -7.60 -17.41
CA ASP A 5 -19.12 -8.68 -18.40
C ASP A 5 -18.43 -9.99 -17.99
N TYR A 6 -17.65 -9.97 -16.90
CA TYR A 6 -16.82 -11.09 -16.43
C TYR A 6 -17.25 -11.57 -15.04
N ASN A 7 -17.06 -12.87 -14.81
CA ASN A 7 -17.00 -13.46 -13.47
C ASN A 7 -15.55 -13.41 -13.01
N TRP A 8 -15.29 -12.67 -11.94
CA TRP A 8 -13.95 -12.47 -11.39
C TRP A 8 -13.63 -13.48 -10.31
N THR A 9 -12.42 -14.00 -10.32
CA THR A 9 -11.88 -14.89 -9.28
C THR A 9 -10.44 -14.52 -8.94
N SER A 10 -10.08 -14.73 -7.68
CA SER A 10 -8.69 -14.69 -7.21
C SER A 10 -8.14 -16.13 -7.12
N GLY A 11 -6.91 -16.33 -7.57
CA GLY A 11 -6.19 -17.60 -7.45
C GLY A 11 -5.64 -17.89 -6.06
N ILE A 12 -5.77 -16.96 -5.10
CA ILE A 12 -5.28 -17.11 -3.73
C ILE A 12 -6.37 -16.69 -2.72
N GLN A 13 -6.54 -17.52 -1.69
CA GLN A 13 -7.40 -17.22 -0.54
C GLN A 13 -6.81 -16.03 0.26
N GLY A 14 -7.65 -15.04 0.59
CA GLY A 14 -7.22 -13.81 1.27
C GLY A 14 -7.01 -12.60 0.34
N ILE A 15 -7.20 -12.77 -0.97
CA ILE A 15 -7.39 -11.65 -1.92
C ILE A 15 -8.82 -11.71 -2.44
N GLN A 16 -9.56 -10.63 -2.20
CA GLN A 16 -10.92 -10.48 -2.72
C GLN A 16 -10.88 -9.77 -4.07
N VAL A 17 -11.74 -10.20 -4.99
CA VAL A 17 -12.03 -9.47 -6.21
C VAL A 17 -13.54 -9.35 -6.36
N ASP A 18 -14.05 -8.12 -6.49
CA ASP A 18 -15.47 -7.88 -6.58
C ASP A 18 -16.00 -8.05 -8.03
N SER A 19 -17.32 -7.89 -8.20
CA SER A 19 -17.96 -8.01 -9.52
C SER A 19 -17.57 -6.92 -10.53
N ASN A 20 -16.93 -5.84 -10.07
CA ASN A 20 -16.39 -4.77 -10.88
C ASN A 20 -14.89 -4.95 -11.17
N GLY A 21 -14.28 -6.06 -10.75
CA GLY A 21 -12.85 -6.32 -10.91
C GLY A 21 -11.96 -5.54 -9.94
N MET A 22 -12.52 -4.95 -8.88
CA MET A 22 -11.76 -4.28 -7.83
C MET A 22 -11.12 -5.33 -6.93
N VAL A 23 -9.80 -5.26 -6.79
CA VAL A 23 -9.00 -6.19 -5.99
C VAL A 23 -8.70 -5.57 -4.63
N THR A 24 -8.98 -6.29 -3.55
CA THR A 24 -8.68 -5.86 -2.17
C THR A 24 -7.66 -6.81 -1.55
N LEU A 25 -6.59 -6.23 -0.99
CA LEU A 25 -5.55 -6.95 -0.27
C LEU A 25 -5.85 -6.91 1.23
N GLU A 26 -6.29 -8.02 1.82
CA GLU A 26 -6.68 -8.07 3.25
C GLU A 26 -5.58 -8.62 4.16
N PHE A 27 -4.66 -9.43 3.59
CA PHE A 27 -3.63 -10.13 4.33
C PHE A 27 -2.27 -10.02 3.67
N ILE A 28 -1.22 -10.14 4.48
CA ILE A 28 0.15 -10.28 4.02
C ILE A 28 0.28 -11.57 3.19
N ILE A 29 0.61 -11.42 1.92
CA ILE A 29 0.80 -12.54 0.99
C ILE A 29 2.15 -12.41 0.31
N ASN A 30 3.00 -13.42 0.52
CA ASN A 30 4.30 -13.57 -0.14
C ASN A 30 4.24 -14.66 -1.23
N LYS A 31 3.33 -14.51 -2.19
CA LYS A 31 3.13 -15.41 -3.32
C LYS A 31 2.62 -14.61 -4.53
N GLU A 32 2.87 -15.12 -5.74
CA GLU A 32 2.26 -14.57 -6.96
C GLU A 32 0.74 -14.74 -6.91
N VAL A 33 0.01 -13.65 -7.01
CA VAL A 33 -1.45 -13.61 -7.09
C VAL A 33 -1.85 -13.59 -8.57
N THR A 34 -2.81 -14.43 -8.94
CA THR A 34 -3.44 -14.39 -10.28
C THR A 34 -4.91 -14.00 -10.13
N ILE A 35 -5.32 -12.92 -10.77
CA ILE A 35 -6.72 -12.51 -10.91
C ILE A 35 -7.23 -12.93 -12.28
N THR A 36 -8.38 -13.59 -12.34
CA THR A 36 -8.95 -14.10 -13.58
C THR A 36 -10.37 -13.57 -13.79
N GLY A 37 -10.61 -12.95 -14.94
CA GLY A 37 -11.96 -12.62 -15.43
C GLY A 37 -12.39 -13.64 -16.49
N THR A 38 -13.48 -14.38 -16.24
CA THR A 38 -14.08 -15.30 -17.21
C THR A 38 -15.33 -14.68 -17.83
N PRO A 39 -15.45 -14.56 -19.16
CA PRO A 39 -16.63 -13.95 -19.80
C PRO A 39 -17.92 -14.66 -19.41
N LYS A 40 -18.93 -13.92 -18.94
CA LYS A 40 -20.24 -14.48 -18.56
C LYS A 40 -21.01 -15.07 -19.74
N SER A 41 -20.83 -14.49 -20.92
CA SER A 41 -21.48 -14.92 -22.16
C SER A 41 -20.91 -16.22 -22.73
N ASN A 42 -19.83 -16.76 -22.16
CA ASN A 42 -18.99 -17.82 -22.72
C ASN A 42 -18.44 -17.49 -24.12
N LYS A 43 -18.46 -16.20 -24.51
CA LYS A 43 -17.89 -15.69 -25.76
C LYS A 43 -16.73 -14.77 -25.41
N GLY A 44 -15.60 -14.95 -26.10
CA GLY A 44 -14.36 -14.20 -25.86
C GLY A 44 -13.38 -14.91 -24.94
N ASN A 45 -12.24 -14.27 -24.71
CA ASN A 45 -11.13 -14.86 -23.96
C ASN A 45 -11.22 -14.53 -22.46
N LYS A 46 -10.70 -15.46 -21.65
CA LYS A 46 -10.36 -15.15 -20.25
C LYS A 46 -9.30 -14.06 -20.24
N VAL A 47 -9.40 -13.16 -19.27
CA VAL A 47 -8.38 -12.17 -18.96
C VAL A 47 -7.69 -12.55 -17.66
N THR A 48 -6.37 -12.44 -17.62
CA THR A 48 -5.58 -12.74 -16.43
C THR A 48 -4.64 -11.58 -16.11
N TYR A 49 -4.50 -11.29 -14.82
CA TYR A 49 -3.53 -10.35 -14.30
C TYR A 49 -2.74 -11.02 -13.17
N LYS A 50 -1.42 -10.87 -13.21
CA LYS A 50 -0.50 -11.50 -12.25
C LYS A 50 0.35 -10.44 -11.59
N PHE A 51 0.47 -10.52 -10.27
CA PHE A 51 1.34 -9.63 -9.51
C PHE A 51 1.92 -10.35 -8.28
N SER A 52 3.06 -9.84 -7.82
CA SER A 52 3.70 -10.26 -6.57
C SER A 52 3.98 -9.02 -5.74
N LEU A 53 3.65 -9.07 -4.45
CA LEU A 53 3.96 -7.97 -3.54
C LEU A 53 5.44 -8.04 -3.15
N GLN A 54 6.13 -6.90 -3.23
CA GLN A 54 7.51 -6.77 -2.74
C GLN A 54 7.57 -6.19 -1.32
N LYS A 55 6.55 -5.41 -0.95
CA LYS A 55 6.49 -4.65 0.30
C LYS A 55 5.06 -4.68 0.84
N TRP A 56 4.93 -4.70 2.16
CA TRP A 56 3.66 -4.56 2.86
C TRP A 56 3.76 -3.46 3.91
N PHE A 57 2.85 -2.50 3.84
CA PHE A 57 2.85 -1.31 4.69
C PHE A 57 1.76 -1.42 5.76
N ILE A 58 2.11 -1.07 6.99
CA ILE A 58 1.29 -1.23 8.19
C ILE A 58 1.25 0.12 8.90
N PRO A 59 0.35 1.03 8.49
CA PRO A 59 0.14 2.26 9.23
C PRO A 59 -0.43 1.89 10.60
N GLN A 60 0.24 2.32 11.66
CA GLN A 60 -0.36 2.24 12.98
C GLN A 60 -1.36 3.39 13.16
N GLY A 61 -2.20 3.27 14.19
CA GLY A 61 -3.19 4.29 14.52
C GLY A 61 -2.58 5.66 14.85
N ILE A 62 -3.38 6.54 15.45
CA ILE A 62 -2.95 7.88 15.82
C ILE A 62 -2.10 7.78 17.09
N ILE A 63 -0.78 7.66 16.90
CA ILE A 63 0.25 7.57 17.95
C ILE A 63 1.19 8.74 17.69
N GLN A 64 1.49 9.56 18.68
CA GLN A 64 2.33 10.74 18.49
C GLN A 64 3.55 10.59 19.38
N GLU A 65 4.61 9.96 18.87
CA GLU A 65 5.82 9.68 19.64
C GLU A 65 7.09 10.03 18.88
N SER A 66 8.22 10.04 19.59
CA SER A 66 9.52 10.34 18.99
C SER A 66 9.90 9.29 17.93
N TRP A 67 10.77 9.69 17.00
CA TRP A 67 11.28 8.77 15.98
C TRP A 67 11.92 7.51 16.60
N SER A 68 12.73 7.66 17.66
CA SER A 68 13.42 6.55 18.30
C SER A 68 12.46 5.52 18.90
N GLU A 69 11.36 5.96 19.51
CA GLU A 69 10.34 5.07 20.07
C GLU A 69 9.59 4.33 18.98
N MET A 70 9.22 5.04 17.90
CA MET A 70 8.46 4.47 16.80
C MET A 70 9.30 3.54 15.92
N ASN A 71 10.58 3.83 15.75
CA ASN A 71 11.53 2.92 15.11
C ASN A 71 11.71 1.64 15.95
N SER A 72 11.89 1.79 17.27
CA SER A 72 11.97 0.65 18.20
C SER A 72 10.69 -0.18 18.20
N TYR A 73 9.52 0.46 18.08
CA TYR A 73 8.23 -0.21 17.96
C TYR A 73 8.17 -1.08 16.70
N CYS A 74 8.52 -0.56 15.51
CA CYS A 74 8.50 -1.36 14.29
C CYS A 74 9.49 -2.53 14.37
N ILE A 75 10.73 -2.28 14.83
CA ILE A 75 11.77 -3.32 14.99
C ILE A 75 11.32 -4.40 15.97
N GLY A 76 10.76 -4.02 17.12
CA GLY A 76 10.25 -4.95 18.13
C GLY A 76 9.11 -5.85 17.63
N ASN A 77 8.40 -5.44 16.58
CA ASN A 77 7.36 -6.23 15.91
C ASN A 77 7.85 -6.95 14.65
N GLY A 78 9.16 -6.94 14.36
CA GLY A 78 9.76 -7.60 13.20
C GLY A 78 9.58 -6.85 11.88
N TYR A 79 9.42 -5.53 11.95
CA TYR A 79 9.27 -4.63 10.81
C TYR A 79 10.36 -3.54 10.80
N ILE A 80 10.37 -2.74 9.74
CA ILE A 80 11.22 -1.54 9.63
C ILE A 80 10.36 -0.31 9.33
N LEU A 81 10.87 0.89 9.60
CA LEU A 81 10.32 2.10 8.98
C LEU A 81 10.70 2.12 7.50
N PRO A 82 9.81 2.58 6.59
CA PRO A 82 10.11 2.71 5.18
C PRO A 82 11.02 3.92 4.91
N SER A 83 11.76 3.86 3.81
CA SER A 83 12.48 4.99 3.24
C SER A 83 11.56 5.89 2.41
N SER A 84 12.00 7.10 2.11
CA SER A 84 11.28 7.99 1.17
C SER A 84 11.09 7.35 -0.21
N THR A 85 12.05 6.56 -0.67
CA THR A 85 11.96 5.87 -1.96
C THR A 85 10.92 4.76 -1.98
N ASP A 86 10.61 4.16 -0.82
CA ASP A 86 9.52 3.18 -0.68
C ASP A 86 8.13 3.81 -0.83
N LEU A 87 8.00 5.11 -0.54
CA LEU A 87 6.71 5.79 -0.54
C LEU A 87 6.46 6.59 -1.81
N VAL A 88 7.44 7.38 -2.22
CA VAL A 88 7.26 8.36 -3.30
C VAL A 88 8.27 8.21 -4.44
N GLY A 89 9.26 7.32 -4.30
CA GLY A 89 10.26 7.11 -5.37
C GLY A 89 11.13 8.34 -5.68
N SER A 90 11.09 9.38 -4.84
CA SER A 90 11.96 10.56 -4.84
C SER A 90 12.41 10.87 -3.41
N SER A 91 13.61 11.44 -3.26
CA SER A 91 14.15 11.90 -1.98
C SER A 91 13.78 13.35 -1.64
N THR A 92 13.06 14.05 -2.52
CA THR A 92 12.75 15.48 -2.38
C THR A 92 11.31 15.75 -1.93
N SER A 93 11.11 16.88 -1.24
CA SER A 93 9.79 17.38 -0.82
C SER A 93 8.98 17.94 -2.00
N GLY A 94 7.66 17.69 -2.00
CA GLY A 94 6.72 18.21 -3.01
C GLY A 94 5.74 17.14 -3.50
N ALA A 95 4.79 17.53 -4.37
CA ALA A 95 3.86 16.60 -5.01
C ALA A 95 4.61 15.66 -5.96
N VAL A 96 4.34 14.36 -5.85
CA VAL A 96 5.17 13.32 -6.47
C VAL A 96 4.43 12.67 -7.64
N PRO A 97 5.08 12.45 -8.80
CA PRO A 97 4.45 11.73 -9.90
C PRO A 97 4.13 10.28 -9.51
N ARG A 98 3.00 9.76 -10.00
CA ARG A 98 2.63 8.34 -9.85
C ARG A 98 3.69 7.44 -10.50
N LYS A 99 4.19 6.45 -9.75
CA LYS A 99 5.27 5.55 -10.18
C LYS A 99 5.12 4.18 -9.51
N VAL A 100 5.21 3.12 -10.33
CA VAL A 100 5.28 1.73 -9.86
C VAL A 100 6.56 1.49 -9.04
N GLY A 101 6.44 0.76 -7.94
CA GLY A 101 7.51 0.43 -7.00
C GLY A 101 7.51 1.27 -5.72
N SER A 102 6.57 2.20 -5.58
CA SER A 102 6.43 3.07 -4.39
C SER A 102 4.96 3.17 -3.95
N LEU A 103 4.69 3.21 -2.64
CA LEU A 103 3.32 3.13 -2.11
C LEU A 103 2.41 4.26 -2.62
N TRP A 104 2.78 5.51 -2.37
CA TRP A 104 1.99 6.65 -2.84
C TRP A 104 2.02 6.75 -4.37
N GLY A 105 3.14 6.38 -4.99
CA GLY A 105 3.23 6.34 -6.46
C GLY A 105 2.26 5.34 -7.11
N GLU A 106 1.99 4.20 -6.47
CA GLU A 106 1.07 3.18 -6.98
C GLU A 106 -0.39 3.39 -6.59
N TYR A 107 -0.65 3.94 -5.41
CA TYR A 107 -2.01 4.04 -4.84
C TYR A 107 -2.53 5.48 -4.78
N GLY A 108 -1.65 6.47 -4.67
CA GLY A 108 -2.00 7.89 -4.56
C GLY A 108 -2.44 8.26 -3.16
N ASN A 109 -3.46 9.13 -3.07
CA ASN A 109 -4.02 9.59 -1.80
C ASN A 109 -4.48 8.39 -0.96
N LEU A 110 -3.69 8.04 0.07
CA LEU A 110 -3.94 6.86 0.90
C LEU A 110 -5.08 7.09 1.91
N THR A 111 -5.48 8.36 2.13
CA THR A 111 -6.60 8.69 3.02
C THR A 111 -7.95 8.32 2.43
N SER A 112 -8.04 8.03 1.12
CA SER A 112 -9.27 7.56 0.48
C SER A 112 -9.59 6.08 0.73
N TYR A 113 -8.72 5.34 1.41
CA TYR A 113 -8.87 3.90 1.63
C TYR A 113 -9.37 3.63 3.06
N ASP A 114 -10.70 3.57 3.24
CA ASP A 114 -11.46 3.09 4.41
C ASP A 114 -10.87 3.37 5.80
N GLY A 115 -10.21 4.52 5.96
CA GLY A 115 -9.57 4.91 7.21
C GLY A 115 -8.45 3.95 7.64
N ILE A 116 -7.72 3.32 6.72
CA ILE A 116 -6.51 2.54 7.03
C ILE A 116 -5.39 3.50 7.47
N PHE A 117 -5.21 4.59 6.74
CA PHE A 117 -4.25 5.66 7.08
C PHE A 117 -4.97 6.75 7.89
N ARG A 118 -4.90 6.65 9.22
CA ARG A 118 -5.63 7.52 10.16
C ARG A 118 -4.82 8.68 10.71
N ALA A 119 -3.50 8.58 10.73
CA ALA A 119 -2.65 9.63 11.23
C ALA A 119 -2.44 10.71 10.17
N GLU A 120 -2.20 11.95 10.62
CA GLU A 120 -1.90 13.07 9.73
C GLU A 120 -0.62 12.84 8.94
N HIS A 121 0.41 12.31 9.59
CA HIS A 121 1.68 11.98 8.98
C HIS A 121 2.33 10.78 9.69
N TYR A 122 3.30 10.16 9.00
CA TYR A 122 3.97 8.95 9.43
C TYR A 122 5.50 9.06 9.37
N TRP A 123 6.20 8.46 10.35
CA TRP A 123 7.66 8.42 10.38
C TRP A 123 8.26 7.58 9.26
N LEU A 124 9.42 8.04 8.77
CA LEU A 124 10.32 7.33 7.86
C LEU A 124 11.64 6.99 8.54
N ASP A 125 12.42 6.08 7.94
CA ASP A 125 13.73 5.65 8.45
C ASP A 125 14.73 6.80 8.64
N SER A 126 14.62 7.85 7.83
CA SER A 126 15.49 9.03 7.85
C SER A 126 15.18 10.01 8.99
N GLY A 127 14.09 9.83 9.72
CA GLY A 127 13.57 10.83 10.65
C GLY A 127 12.71 11.91 9.99
N MET A 128 12.40 11.77 8.69
CA MET A 128 11.38 12.59 8.04
C MET A 128 9.99 12.02 8.29
N ILE A 129 8.97 12.85 8.05
CA ILE A 129 7.56 12.44 8.05
C ILE A 129 6.98 12.45 6.64
N PHE A 130 6.00 11.57 6.40
CA PHE A 130 5.25 11.41 5.17
C PHE A 130 3.76 11.69 5.40
N TYR A 131 3.17 12.51 4.53
CA TYR A 131 1.75 12.80 4.52
C TYR A 131 1.02 11.86 3.53
N PRO A 132 0.11 10.98 4.01
CA PRO A 132 -0.57 10.00 3.16
C PRO A 132 -1.53 10.63 2.14
N GLY A 133 -2.00 11.86 2.40
CA GLY A 133 -2.97 12.56 1.56
C GLY A 133 -2.42 12.99 0.20
N ASP A 134 -1.20 13.52 0.20
CA ASP A 134 -0.59 14.21 -0.94
C ASP A 134 0.83 13.74 -1.27
N GLY A 135 1.39 12.83 -0.46
CA GLY A 135 2.72 12.28 -0.65
C GLY A 135 3.84 13.21 -0.21
N HIS A 136 3.52 14.31 0.48
CA HIS A 136 4.52 15.29 0.91
C HIS A 136 5.45 14.70 1.99
N LEU A 137 6.73 15.09 1.92
CA LEU A 137 7.75 14.77 2.91
C LEU A 137 8.16 16.02 3.68
N SER A 138 8.20 15.94 5.01
CA SER A 138 8.56 17.06 5.89
C SER A 138 9.34 16.60 7.13
N ILE A 139 9.52 17.51 8.08
CA ILE A 139 10.07 17.25 9.41
C ILE A 139 9.00 17.57 10.46
N ALA A 140 9.00 16.81 11.55
CA ALA A 140 8.18 17.06 12.72
C ALA A 140 8.92 16.55 13.98
N PRO A 141 8.49 16.95 15.19
CA PRO A 141 9.07 16.43 16.42
C PRO A 141 8.49 15.06 16.84
N ARG A 142 7.26 14.75 16.43
CA ARG A 142 6.51 13.52 16.78
C ARG A 142 5.67 13.08 15.59
N SER A 143 5.40 11.78 15.46
CA SER A 143 4.57 11.22 14.39
C SER A 143 4.15 9.77 14.69
N SER A 144 3.16 9.25 13.94
CA SER A 144 2.79 7.82 13.95
C SER A 144 3.83 6.97 13.21
N PRO A 145 3.99 5.68 13.57
CA PRO A 145 4.81 4.75 12.80
C PRO A 145 4.04 4.23 11.58
N LEU A 146 4.70 4.27 10.42
CA LEU A 146 4.35 3.44 9.28
C LEU A 146 5.35 2.30 9.27
N CYS A 147 4.97 1.10 9.70
CA CYS A 147 5.86 -0.05 9.65
C CYS A 147 5.79 -0.71 8.27
N MET A 148 6.85 -1.37 7.86
CA MET A 148 6.95 -2.05 6.57
C MET A 148 7.60 -3.42 6.73
N LYS A 149 7.10 -4.39 5.94
CA LYS A 149 7.73 -5.69 5.70
C LYS A 149 8.14 -5.81 4.24
N THR A 150 9.32 -6.36 3.99
CA THR A 150 9.80 -6.74 2.65
C THR A 150 9.67 -8.24 2.44
N PHE A 151 9.55 -8.68 1.19
CA PHE A 151 9.43 -10.09 0.80
C PHE A 151 10.58 -10.57 -0.09
#